data_AF-A0A380EKK4-F1
#
_entry.id   AF-A0A380EKK4-F1
#
_cell.length_a   1.000
_cell.length_b   1.000
_cell.length_c   1.000
_cell.angle_alpha   90.00
_cell.angle_beta   90.00
_cell.angle_gamma   90.00
#
_symmetry.space_group_name_H-M   'P 1'
#
loop_
_entity.id
_entity.type
_entity.pdbx_description
1 polymer ?
#
loop_
_entity_poly.entity_id
_entity_poly.type
_entity_poly.pdbx_seq_one_letter_code
_entity_poly.pdbx_strand_id
1 'polypeptide(L)'
;MMLAKAMGLKNISIINNQQDVYYKVQTYIPKDNVGPFKDKLSENGLAQEGNYEYCFFESEGRGQFKPVGEANPTIGQIDKIEYVDEVKLNL
;
A
#
# COMPACT_ATOMS: atom_id res chain seq x y z
N MET A 1 -4.22 31.39 6.71
CA MET A 1 -4.18 31.18 8.18
C MET A 1 -3.39 32.26 8.95
N MET A 2 -2.25 32.75 8.46
CA MET A 2 -1.43 33.73 9.21
C MET A 2 -2.16 35.03 9.58
N LEU A 3 -2.91 35.63 8.65
CA LEU A 3 -3.71 36.84 8.91
C LEU A 3 -4.77 36.64 10.00
N ALA A 4 -5.54 35.55 9.92
CA ALA A 4 -6.56 35.23 10.92
C ALA A 4 -5.95 35.02 12.32
N LYS A 5 -4.74 34.42 12.40
CA LYS A 5 -3.98 34.31 13.66
C LYS A 5 -3.52 35.68 14.18
N ALA A 6 -3.01 36.55 13.30
CA ALA A 6 -2.58 37.91 13.67
C ALA A 6 -3.76 38.77 14.19
N MET A 7 -4.96 38.51 13.69
CA MET A 7 -6.20 39.17 14.14
C MET A 7 -6.80 38.56 15.42
N GLY A 8 -6.17 37.55 16.03
CA GLY A 8 -6.66 36.91 17.26
C GLY A 8 -7.95 36.10 17.08
N LEU A 9 -8.28 35.72 15.83
CA LEU A 9 -9.48 34.94 15.55
C LEU A 9 -9.32 33.51 16.08
N LYS A 10 -10.43 32.92 16.57
CA LYS A 10 -10.50 31.55 17.07
C LYS A 10 -11.25 30.66 16.07
N ASN A 11 -11.07 29.34 16.18
CA ASN A 11 -11.73 28.33 15.34
C ASN A 11 -11.51 28.54 13.83
N ILE A 12 -10.26 28.82 13.46
CA ILE A 12 -9.87 29.10 12.06
C ILE A 12 -9.87 27.79 11.27
N SER A 13 -10.62 27.74 10.17
CA SER A 13 -10.60 26.65 9.18
C SER A 13 -10.33 27.19 7.77
N ILE A 14 -9.98 26.30 6.85
CA ILE A 14 -9.95 26.63 5.42
C ILE A 14 -11.40 26.66 4.92
N ILE A 15 -11.73 27.69 4.14
CA ILE A 15 -13.11 27.94 3.65
C ILE A 15 -13.34 27.45 2.22
N ASN A 16 -12.29 27.37 1.41
CA ASN A 16 -12.33 26.87 0.03
C ASN A 16 -11.36 25.70 -0.09
N ASN A 17 -11.83 24.51 0.28
CA ASN A 17 -11.02 23.30 0.20
C ASN A 17 -10.87 22.88 -1.27
N GLN A 18 -9.63 22.67 -1.68
CA GLN A 18 -9.34 21.99 -2.93
C GLN A 18 -9.40 20.48 -2.71
N GLN A 19 -9.76 19.73 -3.74
CA GLN A 19 -9.74 18.28 -3.69
C GLN A 19 -8.35 17.80 -4.10
N ASP A 20 -7.70 17.07 -3.22
CA ASP A 20 -6.54 16.27 -3.56
C ASP A 20 -7.01 14.90 -4.07
N VAL A 21 -6.24 14.35 -5.02
CA VAL A 21 -6.50 13.01 -5.55
C VAL A 21 -5.61 12.02 -4.84
N TYR A 22 -6.22 11.01 -4.24
CA TYR A 22 -5.53 9.91 -3.57
C TYR A 22 -5.65 8.63 -4.39
N TYR A 23 -4.65 7.77 -4.28
CA TYR A 23 -4.66 6.43 -4.83
C TYR A 23 -4.56 5.43 -3.70
N LYS A 24 -5.36 4.36 -3.77
CA LYS A 24 -5.20 3.19 -2.92
C LYS A 24 -4.31 2.20 -3.65
N VAL A 25 -3.10 1.97 -3.15
CA VAL A 25 -2.18 1.03 -3.78
C VAL A 25 -2.51 -0.38 -3.30
N GLN A 26 -2.66 -1.30 -4.24
CA GLN A 26 -2.93 -2.71 -3.95
C GLN A 26 -1.83 -3.57 -4.55
N THR A 27 -1.27 -4.46 -3.75
CA THR A 27 -0.28 -5.44 -4.20
C THR A 27 -0.61 -6.82 -3.63
N TYR A 28 -0.09 -7.85 -4.28
CA TYR A 28 -0.23 -9.25 -3.90
C TYR A 28 1.18 -9.81 -3.72
N ILE A 29 1.42 -10.43 -2.59
CA ILE A 29 2.75 -10.92 -2.22
C ILE A 29 2.64 -12.28 -1.53
N PRO A 30 3.55 -13.24 -1.79
CA PRO A 30 3.60 -14.49 -1.05
C PRO A 30 3.68 -14.24 0.45
N LYS A 31 2.95 -15.04 1.23
CA LYS A 31 2.78 -14.82 2.67
C LYS A 31 4.10 -14.69 3.44
N ASP A 32 5.11 -15.47 3.06
CA ASP A 32 6.44 -15.45 3.70
C ASP A 32 7.23 -14.16 3.46
N ASN A 33 6.87 -13.37 2.43
CA ASN A 33 7.57 -12.14 2.05
C ASN A 33 6.88 -10.87 2.57
N VAL A 34 5.69 -10.97 3.19
CA VAL A 34 4.87 -9.82 3.61
C VAL A 34 5.59 -8.90 4.59
N GLY A 35 6.19 -9.46 5.64
CA GLY A 35 6.85 -8.69 6.70
C GLY A 35 8.00 -7.83 6.15
N PRO A 36 9.05 -8.45 5.57
CA PRO A 36 10.18 -7.71 5.01
C PRO A 36 9.79 -6.66 3.96
N PHE A 37 8.72 -6.93 3.19
CA PHE A 37 8.21 -6.00 2.20
C PHE A 37 7.60 -4.75 2.85
N LYS A 38 6.71 -4.92 3.84
CA LYS A 38 6.12 -3.80 4.58
C LYS A 38 7.17 -2.96 5.29
N ASP A 39 8.16 -3.61 5.89
CA ASP A 39 9.26 -2.91 6.57
C ASP A 39 9.99 -1.97 5.61
N LYS A 40 10.33 -2.47 4.42
CA LYS A 40 10.96 -1.65 3.38
C LYS A 40 10.07 -0.51 2.89
N LEU A 41 8.76 -0.72 2.73
CA LEU A 41 7.84 0.36 2.36
C LEU A 41 7.79 1.46 3.44
N SER A 42 7.66 1.06 4.70
CA SER A 42 7.59 2.00 5.83
C SER A 42 8.90 2.79 6.00
N GLU A 43 10.05 2.13 5.85
CA GLU A 43 11.38 2.78 5.89
C GLU A 43 11.55 3.86 4.80
N ASN A 44 10.85 3.72 3.66
CA ASN A 44 10.86 4.70 2.57
C ASN A 44 9.78 5.78 2.71
N GLY A 45 9.06 5.82 3.83
CA GLY A 45 8.03 6.83 4.12
C GLY A 45 6.68 6.56 3.46
N LEU A 46 6.44 5.35 2.93
CA LEU A 46 5.10 4.95 2.51
C LEU A 46 4.27 4.46 3.70
N ALA A 47 2.94 4.48 3.54
CA ALA A 47 2.00 4.03 4.56
C ALA A 47 2.12 4.81 5.88
N GLN A 48 2.34 6.13 5.78
CA GLN A 48 2.32 7.07 6.90
C GLN A 48 1.16 8.05 6.73
N GLU A 49 0.39 8.27 7.79
CA GLU A 49 -0.74 9.21 7.81
C GLU A 49 -0.78 9.93 9.16
N GLY A 50 -0.55 11.25 9.16
CA GLY A 50 -0.46 12.04 10.37
C GLY A 50 0.60 11.50 11.36
N ASN A 51 0.15 11.07 12.54
CA ASN A 51 0.99 10.50 13.59
C ASN A 51 1.04 8.96 13.59
N TYR A 52 0.61 8.32 12.49
CA TYR A 52 0.59 6.87 12.34
C TYR A 52 1.56 6.45 11.24
N GLU A 53 2.35 5.42 11.51
CA GLU A 53 3.25 4.76 10.56
C GLU A 53 2.81 3.30 10.38
N TYR A 54 3.27 2.64 9.32
CA TYR A 54 2.97 1.24 9.03
C TYR A 54 1.46 0.97 8.78
N CYS A 55 0.77 1.92 8.15
CA CYS A 55 -0.66 1.88 7.85
C CYS A 55 -0.96 0.91 6.69
N PHE A 56 -1.11 -0.38 6.99
CA PHE A 56 -1.46 -1.40 6.02
C PHE A 56 -2.77 -2.11 6.35
N PHE A 57 -3.50 -2.52 5.32
CA PHE A 57 -4.61 -3.47 5.44
C PHE A 57 -4.33 -4.74 4.65
N GLU A 58 -4.48 -5.88 5.32
CA GLU A 58 -4.15 -7.20 4.78
C GLU A 58 -5.40 -8.05 4.58
N SER A 59 -5.39 -8.85 3.52
CA SER A 59 -6.37 -9.91 3.31
C SER A 59 -5.67 -11.12 2.72
N GLU A 60 -5.85 -12.28 3.36
CA GLU A 60 -5.30 -13.53 2.85
C GLU A 60 -6.10 -14.02 1.65
N GLY A 61 -5.40 -14.59 0.68
CA GLY A 61 -6.01 -15.12 -0.54
C GLY A 61 -5.11 -16.13 -1.23
N ARG A 62 -5.61 -16.70 -2.33
CA ARG A 62 -4.87 -17.67 -3.14
C ARG A 62 -4.71 -17.13 -4.55
N GLY A 63 -3.47 -16.85 -4.94
CA GLY A 63 -3.11 -16.48 -6.30
C GLY A 63 -2.98 -17.73 -7.17
N GLN A 64 -3.23 -17.58 -8.47
CA GLN A 64 -2.97 -18.63 -9.45
C GLN A 64 -2.41 -18.05 -10.74
N PHE A 65 -1.44 -18.73 -11.32
CA PHE A 65 -0.82 -18.36 -12.59
C PHE A 65 -0.26 -19.59 -13.30
N LYS A 66 0.01 -19.46 -14.59
CA LYS A 66 0.64 -20.51 -15.40
C LYS A 66 1.85 -19.90 -16.11
N PRO A 67 3.09 -20.18 -15.68
CA PRO A 67 4.28 -19.79 -16.43
C PRO A 67 4.27 -20.47 -17.81
N VAL A 68 4.60 -19.75 -18.87
CA VAL A 68 4.58 -20.27 -20.25
C VAL A 68 5.79 -19.76 -21.04
N GLY A 69 6.14 -20.45 -22.13
CA GLY A 69 7.25 -20.06 -23.00
C GLY A 69 8.60 -20.07 -22.28
N GLU A 70 9.36 -18.97 -22.39
CA GLU A 70 10.67 -18.81 -21.75
C GLU A 70 10.60 -18.17 -20.35
N ALA A 71 9.44 -18.22 -19.68
CA ALA A 71 9.32 -17.68 -18.33
C ALA A 71 10.32 -18.36 -17.36
N ASN A 72 10.94 -17.56 -16.48
CA ASN A 72 11.83 -18.05 -15.43
C ASN A 72 11.19 -17.75 -14.05
N PRO A 73 10.20 -18.55 -13.63
CA PRO A 73 9.42 -18.24 -12.43
C PRO A 73 10.24 -18.50 -11.16
N THR A 74 10.19 -17.56 -10.21
CA THR A 74 10.71 -17.79 -8.85
C THR A 74 9.92 -18.90 -8.13
N ILE A 75 8.62 -19.01 -8.41
CA ILE A 75 7.72 -20.02 -7.85
C ILE A 75 6.98 -20.67 -9.01
N GLY A 76 7.07 -21.99 -9.12
CA GLY A 76 6.30 -22.77 -10.09
C GLY A 76 7.08 -23.39 -11.23
N GLN A 77 6.37 -24.07 -12.13
CA GLN A 77 6.94 -24.78 -13.29
C GLN A 77 6.29 -24.32 -14.60
N ILE A 78 7.08 -24.33 -15.69
CA ILE A 78 6.58 -24.03 -17.03
C ILE A 78 5.45 -24.99 -17.40
N ASP A 79 4.42 -24.41 -18.02
CA ASP A 79 3.21 -25.08 -18.50
C ASP A 79 2.35 -25.77 -17.44
N LYS A 80 2.59 -25.46 -16.15
CA LYS A 80 1.77 -25.93 -15.04
C LYS A 80 1.01 -24.77 -14.38
N ILE A 81 -0.25 -25.01 -14.02
CA ILE A 81 -1.00 -24.07 -13.19
C ILE A 81 -0.48 -24.19 -11.76
N GLU A 82 -0.03 -23.07 -11.22
CA GLU A 82 0.52 -22.95 -9.89
C GLU A 82 -0.43 -22.14 -9.01
N TYR A 83 -0.43 -22.48 -7.73
CA TYR A 83 -1.26 -21.83 -6.74
C TYR A 83 -0.39 -21.44 -5.55
N VAL A 84 -0.54 -20.19 -5.09
CA VAL A 84 0.29 -19.65 -4.01
C VAL A 84 -0.61 -18.97 -2.99
N ASP A 85 -0.32 -19.19 -1.70
CA ASP A 85 -0.96 -18.44 -0.62
C ASP A 85 -0.31 -17.05 -0.56
N GLU A 86 -1.12 -16.04 -0.84
CA GLU A 86 -0.71 -14.65 -0.94
C GLU A 86 -1.48 -13.77 0.03
N VAL A 87 -0.90 -12.61 0.35
CA VAL A 87 -1.58 -11.54 1.07
C VAL A 87 -1.80 -10.39 0.10
N LYS A 88 -3.07 -9.99 -0.04
CA LYS A 88 -3.45 -8.73 -0.64
C LYS A 88 -3.16 -7.62 0.36
N LEU A 89 -2.15 -6.81 0.08
CA LEU A 89 -1.77 -5.66 0.88
C LEU A 89 -2.35 -4.38 0.28
N ASN A 90 -2.91 -3.52 1.12
CA ASN A 90 -3.43 -2.22 0.74
C ASN A 90 -2.76 -1.14 1.60
N LEU A 91 -2.36 -0.04 0.97
CA LEU A 91 -1.85 1.19 1.59
C LEU A 91 -2.51 2.42 0.96
#